data_AF-A0A067PUL4-F1
#
_entry.id   AF-A0A067PUL4-F1
#
_cell.length_a   1.000
_cell.length_b   1.000
_cell.length_c   1.000
_cell.angle_alpha   90.00
_cell.angle_beta   90.00
_cell.angle_gamma   90.00
#
_symmetry.space_group_name_H-M   'P 1'
#
loop_
_entity.id
_entity.type
_entity.pdbx_description
1 polymer ?
#
loop_
_entity_poly.entity_id
_entity_poly.type
_entity_poly.pdbx_seq_one_letter_code
_entity_poly.pdbx_strand_id
1 'polypeptide(L)' 'ELYDSGSTCHISPYHNNFENFVKIPPKPFTATNKQSFDAVGLGELVLDVLNG' A
#
# COMPACT_ATOMS: atom_id res chain seq x y z
N GLU A 1 -10.67 9.87 -20.25
CA GLU A 1 -9.19 9.96 -20.21
C GLU A 1 -8.78 9.66 -18.79
N LEU A 2 -8.09 8.54 -18.56
CA LEU A 2 -7.71 8.09 -17.22
C LEU A 2 -6.51 8.94 -16.78
N TYR A 3 -6.75 9.91 -15.90
CA TYR A 3 -5.68 10.70 -15.30
C TYR A 3 -4.91 9.80 -14.32
N ASP A 4 -3.62 9.62 -14.57
CA ASP A 4 -2.70 9.09 -13.55
C ASP A 4 -2.65 10.11 -12.41
N SER A 5 -3.34 9.80 -11.31
CA SER A 5 -3.53 10.69 -10.17
C SER A 5 -2.33 10.72 -9.22
N GLY A 6 -1.21 10.09 -9.58
CA GLY A 6 -0.06 9.98 -8.68
C GLY A 6 -0.45 9.12 -7.48
N SER A 7 -0.62 7.83 -7.76
CA SER A 7 -1.10 6.79 -6.84
C SER A 7 -0.76 7.07 -5.37
N THR A 8 -1.79 7.25 -4.54
CA THR A 8 -1.66 7.36 -3.09
C THR A 8 -1.08 6.05 -2.55
N CYS A 9 0.08 6.12 -1.90
CA CYS A 9 0.67 4.97 -1.23
C CYS A 9 -0.31 4.46 -0.16
N HIS A 10 -1.01 3.35 -0.45
CA HIS A 10 -2.00 2.75 0.45
C HIS A 10 -1.35 1.64 1.28
N ILE A 11 -1.78 1.50 2.53
CA ILE A 11 -1.32 0.44 3.42
C ILE A 11 -2.25 -0.77 3.26
N SER A 12 -1.70 -1.92 2.91
CA SER A 12 -2.45 -3.17 2.72
C SER A 12 -1.84 -4.32 3.53
N PRO A 13 -2.65 -5.14 4.22
CA PRO A 13 -2.15 -6.33 4.92
C PRO A 13 -1.81 -7.49 3.97
N TYR A 14 -2.25 -7.42 2.71
CA TYR A 14 -2.13 -8.50 1.73
C TYR A 14 -0.78 -8.47 1.00
N HIS A 15 0.32 -8.69 1.74
CA HIS A 15 1.68 -8.68 1.18
C HIS A 15 1.87 -9.65 0.00
N ASN A 16 1.15 -10.77 -0.04
CA ASN A 16 1.22 -11.77 -1.11
C ASN A 16 0.57 -11.34 -2.43
N ASN A 17 -0.19 -10.24 -2.42
CA ASN A 17 -0.90 -9.74 -3.59
C ASN A 17 -0.12 -8.64 -4.32
N PHE A 18 1.03 -8.23 -3.78
CA PHE A 18 1.89 -7.26 -4.41
C PHE A 18 2.77 -7.95 -5.46
N GLU A 19 2.79 -7.42 -6.68
CA GLU A 19 3.55 -8.00 -7.79
C GLU A 19 5.06 -7.90 -7.56
N ASN A 20 5.49 -6.80 -6.93
CA ASN A 20 6.89 -6.48 -6.68
C ASN A 20 7.16 -6.27 -5.20
N PHE A 21 6.70 -7.20 -4.35
CA PHE A 21 6.92 -7.11 -2.91
C PHE A 21 8.41 -7.16 -2.56
N VAL A 22 8.92 -6.08 -2.00
CA VAL A 22 10.25 -6.00 -1.41
C VAL A 22 10.13 -5.82 0.09
N LYS A 23 10.92 -6.59 0.85
CA LYS A 23 11.04 -6.39 2.30
C LYS A 23 11.84 -5.12 2.56
N ILE A 24 11.36 -4.30 3.49
CA ILE A 24 12.04 -3.10 3.95
C ILE A 24 12.25 -3.18 5.48
N PRO A 25 13.19 -2.42 6.05
CA PRO A 25 13.26 -2.25 7.49
C PRO A 25 11.90 -1.75 8.03
N PRO A 26 11.44 -2.23 9.20
CA PRO A 26 10.19 -1.80 9.80
C PRO A 26 10.09 -0.27 9.83
N LYS A 27 9.12 0.27 9.09
CA LYS A 27 8.85 1.70 9.03
C LYS A 27 7.59 2.02 9.85
N PRO A 28 7.71 2.74 10.98
CA PRO A 28 6.57 3.03 11.83
C PRO A 28 5.65 4.06 11.21
N PHE A 29 4.35 3.83 11.34
CA PHE A 29 3.28 4.75 11.01
C PHE A 29 2.35 4.92 12.21
N THR A 30 1.85 6.13 12.39
CA THR A 30 0.88 6.46 13.44
C THR A 30 -0.48 6.67 12.80
N ALA A 31 -1.45 5.84 13.16
CA ALA A 31 -2.84 6.01 12.78
C ALA A 31 -3.49 7.15 13.58
N THR A 32 -4.55 7.74 13.01
CA THR A 32 -5.34 8.79 13.67
C THR A 32 -5.92 8.36 15.01
N ASN A 33 -6.14 7.06 15.21
CA ASN A 33 -6.59 6.49 16.48
C ASN A 33 -5.46 6.32 17.53
N LYS A 34 -4.28 6.91 17.31
CA LYS A 34 -3.08 6.85 18.15
C LYS A 34 -2.43 5.46 18.26
N GLN A 35 -2.86 4.50 17.44
CA GLN A 35 -2.16 3.24 17.31
C GLN A 35 -0.99 3.39 16.35
N SER A 36 0.08 2.63 16.59
CA SER A 36 1.21 2.54 15.68
C SER A 36 1.28 1.16 15.06
N PHE A 37 1.69 1.12 13.80
CA PHE A 37 1.96 -0.13 13.09
C PHE A 37 3.17 0.08 12.18
N ASP A 38 3.88 -1.01 11.90
CA ASP A 38 5.09 -0.98 11.09
C ASP A 38 4.82 -1.55 9.70
N ALA A 39 5.23 -0.83 8.66
CA ALA A 39 5.33 -1.42 7.33
C ALA A 39 6.63 -2.21 7.22
N VAL A 40 6.50 -3.49 6.86
CA VAL A 40 7.63 -4.43 6.70
C VAL A 40 7.96 -4.70 5.23
N GLY A 41 7.19 -4.13 4.32
CA GLY A 41 7.41 -4.28 2.89
C GLY A 41 6.75 -3.17 2.08
N LEU A 42 7.20 -3.06 0.84
CA LEU A 42 6.69 -2.15 -0.17
C LEU A 42 6.47 -2.94 -1.46
N GLY A 43 5.47 -2.58 -2.24
CA GLY A 43 5.29 -3.14 -3.57
C GLY A 43 4.21 -2.41 -4.33
N GLU A 44 4.00 -2.83 -5.55
CA GLU A 44 2.89 -2.39 -6.39
C GLU A 44 1.73 -3.38 -6.31
N LEU A 45 0.52 -2.85 -6.20
CA LEU A 45 -0.72 -3.63 -6.18
C LEU A 45 -1.60 -3.11 -7.31
N VAL A 46 -1.77 -3.92 -8.35
CA VAL A 46 -2.68 -3.61 -9.46
C VAL A 46 -4.09 -4.00 -9.03
N LEU A 47 -4.93 -2.99 -8.82
CA LEU A 47 -6.35 -3.19 -8.53
C LEU A 47 -7.15 -2.94 -9.80
N ASP A 48 -7.88 -3.97 -10.24
CA ASP A 48 -8.84 -3.81 -11.34
C ASP A 48 -10.09 -3.12 -10.79
N VAL A 49 -10.24 -1.83 -11.11
CA VAL A 49 -11.40 -1.06 -10.70
C VAL A 49 -12.50 -1.35 -11.71
N LEU A 50 -13.49 -2.15 -11.31
CA LEU A 50 -14.70 -2.32 -12.10
C LEU A 50 -15.36 -0.95 -12.25
N ASN A 51 -15.38 -0.44 -13.48
CA ASN A 51 -16.07 0.78 -13.82
C ASN A 51 -17.55 0.66 -13.38
N GLY A 52 -17.96 1.52 -12.46
CA GLY A 52 -19.36 1.64 -12.01
C GLY A 52 -20.24 2.35 -13.01
#